data_AF-A0A1E3IBG0-F1
#
_entry.id   AF-A0A1E3IBG0-F1
#
_cell.length_a   1.000
_cell.length_b   1.000
_cell.length_c   1.000
_cell.angle_alpha   90.00
_cell.angle_beta   90.00
_cell.angle_gamma   90.00
#
_symmetry.space_group_name_H-M   'P 1'
#
loop_
_entity.id
_entity.type
_entity.pdbx_description
1 polymer ?
#
loop_
_entity_poly.entity_id
_entity_poly.type
_entity_poly.pdbx_seq_one_letter_code
_entity_poly.pdbx_strand_id
1 'polypeptide(L)'
;MSKSGQKRPAYMDRGLSASTLPNGPRSAPPEMAFTPMPAREDVALPVDGLQPLEKEIERLTAICEEHERAIRSTLSTVSHHLLTNLEGVFEKLAMIDDDAELITSSLQQSLQAHIPAFQAHLREKIKRRTADVQVMRERMTPWRDIVDERTDDGSGAQGAMQGSVTSHGKKLKRIEGGGGETDALTRVELWADEVEMYLNNEIMAINERIKIKKTRRYYIYHTVIYALIVLGIVATGFALYYPSAAIWSRIREWQRLHSSG
;
A
#
# COMPACT_ATOMS: atom_id res chain seq x y z
N MET A 1 10.82 -58.72 -35.82
CA MET A 1 12.14 -58.45 -35.23
C MET A 1 12.63 -57.10 -35.72
N SER A 2 13.20 -56.32 -34.80
CA SER A 2 14.00 -55.09 -34.95
C SER A 2 13.42 -53.80 -35.55
N LYS A 3 13.35 -52.82 -34.64
CA LYS A 3 13.27 -51.36 -34.81
C LYS A 3 14.58 -50.78 -35.35
N SER A 4 14.51 -49.71 -36.13
CA SER A 4 15.44 -48.57 -36.11
C SER A 4 14.70 -47.38 -36.73
N GLY A 5 14.81 -46.13 -36.30
CA GLY A 5 15.70 -45.50 -35.35
C GLY A 5 15.61 -44.00 -35.64
N GLN A 6 14.65 -43.33 -35.01
CA GLN A 6 14.40 -41.90 -35.11
C GLN A 6 15.51 -41.14 -34.38
N LYS A 7 16.36 -40.44 -35.15
CA LYS A 7 17.41 -39.55 -34.60
C LYS A 7 16.77 -38.27 -34.05
N ARG A 8 16.67 -38.16 -32.73
CA ARG A 8 16.62 -36.87 -32.00
C ARG A 8 18.01 -36.63 -31.41
N PRO A 9 18.62 -35.43 -31.55
CA PRO A 9 19.75 -35.08 -30.72
C PRO A 9 19.28 -34.71 -29.33
N ALA A 10 19.99 -35.25 -28.36
CA ALA A 10 19.87 -35.02 -26.93
C ALA A 10 20.37 -33.63 -26.54
N TYR A 11 19.62 -32.91 -25.71
CA TYR A 11 20.17 -32.08 -24.64
C TYR A 11 19.06 -31.72 -23.64
N MET A 12 18.69 -32.69 -22.81
CA MET A 12 18.11 -32.47 -21.50
C MET A 12 19.12 -33.05 -20.53
N ASP A 13 20.14 -32.27 -20.21
CA ASP A 13 20.92 -32.41 -18.98
C ASP A 13 21.79 -31.16 -18.83
N ARG A 14 21.15 -30.09 -18.36
CA ARG A 14 21.86 -29.06 -17.62
C ARG A 14 21.01 -28.80 -16.40
N GLY A 15 21.35 -29.54 -15.34
CA GLY A 15 20.84 -29.29 -14.01
C GLY A 15 20.89 -27.81 -13.73
N LEU A 16 19.76 -27.26 -13.31
CA LEU A 16 19.69 -26.01 -12.58
C LEU A 16 20.38 -26.28 -11.24
N SER A 17 21.71 -26.33 -11.27
CA SER A 17 22.55 -26.16 -10.10
C SER A 17 22.13 -24.82 -9.50
N ALA A 18 21.47 -24.92 -8.36
CA ALA A 18 21.29 -23.83 -7.43
C ALA A 18 22.62 -23.08 -7.33
N SER A 19 22.70 -21.94 -8.01
CA SER A 19 23.85 -21.04 -7.90
C SER A 19 23.67 -20.30 -6.59
N THR A 20 24.14 -20.99 -5.56
CA THR A 20 24.92 -20.47 -4.45
C THR A 20 25.06 -18.95 -4.48
N LEU A 21 24.24 -18.28 -3.66
CA LEU A 21 24.51 -16.93 -3.20
C LEU A 21 25.97 -16.88 -2.69
N PRO A 22 26.78 -15.88 -3.04
CA PRO A 22 28.02 -15.67 -2.35
C PRO A 22 27.70 -15.37 -0.89
N ASN A 23 28.06 -16.31 -0.01
CA ASN A 23 28.16 -16.09 1.44
C ASN A 23 29.24 -15.04 1.69
N GLY A 24 28.88 -13.76 1.51
CA GLY A 24 29.56 -12.65 2.16
C GLY A 24 29.23 -12.68 3.65
N PRO A 25 30.12 -12.23 4.53
CA PRO A 25 29.84 -12.20 5.97
C PRO A 25 28.60 -11.34 6.16
N ARG A 26 27.55 -11.97 6.69
CA ARG A 26 26.32 -11.31 7.10
C ARG A 26 26.68 -10.39 8.26
N SER A 27 27.13 -9.18 7.96
CA SER A 27 27.18 -8.10 8.92
C SER A 27 25.75 -7.95 9.40
N ALA A 28 25.53 -8.37 10.64
CA ALA A 28 24.33 -8.05 11.40
C ALA A 28 23.98 -6.57 11.15
N PRO A 29 22.68 -6.18 11.21
CA PRO A 29 22.39 -4.76 11.41
C PRO A 29 23.28 -4.30 12.56
N PRO A 30 23.91 -3.10 12.52
CA PRO A 30 24.70 -2.64 13.63
C PRO A 30 23.79 -2.78 14.84
N GLU A 31 24.12 -3.76 15.67
CA GLU A 31 23.55 -3.95 16.97
C GLU A 31 23.81 -2.58 17.57
N MET A 32 22.75 -1.77 17.68
CA MET A 32 22.81 -0.60 18.52
C MET A 32 23.11 -1.23 19.86
N ALA A 33 24.40 -1.30 20.17
CA ALA A 33 24.92 -1.49 21.49
C ALA A 33 24.35 -0.30 22.23
N PHE A 34 23.11 -0.46 22.68
CA PHE A 34 22.65 0.06 23.93
C PHE A 34 23.70 -0.47 24.89
N THR A 35 24.77 0.33 25.06
CA THR A 35 25.55 0.30 26.28
C THR A 35 24.47 0.29 27.35
N PRO A 36 24.33 -0.81 28.13
CA PRO A 36 23.36 -0.82 29.20
C PRO A 36 23.66 0.45 29.98
N MET A 37 22.64 1.31 30.14
CA MET A 37 22.77 2.42 31.07
C MET A 37 23.42 1.85 32.32
N PRO A 38 24.50 2.46 32.85
CA PRO A 38 25.10 1.96 34.08
C PRO A 38 23.94 1.76 35.05
N ALA A 39 23.79 0.51 35.50
CA ALA A 39 22.74 0.16 36.42
C ALA A 39 22.74 1.23 37.50
N ARG A 40 21.60 1.89 37.69
CA ARG A 40 21.43 2.81 38.80
C ARG A 40 21.81 2.02 40.04
N GLU A 41 23.00 2.26 40.57
CA GLU A 41 23.26 1.95 41.96
C GLU A 41 22.25 2.80 42.69
N ASP A 42 21.22 2.13 43.21
CA ASP A 42 20.33 2.72 44.19
C ASP A 42 21.23 3.14 45.35
N VAL A 43 21.65 4.41 45.32
CA VAL A 43 22.36 5.04 46.43
C VAL A 43 21.36 5.04 47.58
N ALA A 44 21.45 4.00 48.40
CA ALA A 44 20.72 3.89 49.65
C ALA A 44 21.03 5.15 50.47
N LEU A 45 20.00 5.99 50.66
CA LEU A 45 20.07 7.19 51.47
C LEU A 45 20.35 6.78 52.92
N PRO A 46 21.46 7.21 53.55
CA PRO A 46 21.50 7.24 54.99
C PRO A 46 20.66 8.44 55.42
N VAL A 47 19.48 8.16 55.96
CA VAL A 47 18.71 9.13 56.73
C VAL A 47 19.46 9.33 58.03
N ASP A 48 20.30 10.36 58.09
CA ASP A 48 20.71 10.92 59.37
C ASP A 48 21.12 12.39 59.23
N GLY A 49 20.39 13.23 59.99
CA GLY A 49 20.85 14.49 60.57
C GLY A 49 21.41 15.58 59.65
N LEU A 50 20.61 16.65 59.45
CA LEU A 50 21.09 18.04 59.26
C LEU A 50 22.43 18.19 58.51
N GLN A 51 22.48 17.85 57.22
CA GLN A 51 23.52 18.38 56.35
C GLN A 51 23.08 19.76 55.82
N PRO A 52 23.95 20.78 55.84
CA PRO A 52 23.58 22.14 55.49
C PRO A 52 23.08 22.14 54.05
N LEU A 53 21.95 22.82 53.80
CA LEU A 53 21.27 23.01 52.51
C LEU A 53 22.25 23.16 51.32
N GLU A 54 23.39 23.79 51.56
CA GLU A 54 24.52 23.98 50.66
C GLU A 54 25.06 22.69 50.05
N LYS A 55 25.21 21.59 50.81
CA LYS A 55 25.66 20.29 50.28
C LYS A 55 24.63 19.63 49.35
N GLU A 56 23.35 19.81 49.63
CA GLU A 56 22.29 19.27 48.77
C GLU A 56 22.18 20.10 47.48
N ILE A 57 22.38 21.42 47.57
CA ILE A 57 22.50 22.30 46.40
C ILE A 57 23.70 21.90 45.54
N GLU A 58 24.87 21.67 46.13
CA GLU A 58 26.07 21.21 45.42
C GLU A 58 25.85 19.85 44.74
N ARG A 59 25.23 18.89 45.44
CA ARG A 59 24.88 17.57 44.89
C ARG A 59 23.93 17.68 43.69
N LEU A 60 22.85 18.45 43.81
CA LEU A 60 21.89 18.64 42.71
C LEU A 60 22.52 19.39 41.53
N THR A 61 23.36 20.38 41.81
CA THR A 61 24.09 21.14 40.77
C THR A 61 25.03 20.22 39.98
N ALA A 62 25.76 19.34 40.66
CA ALA A 62 26.63 18.36 40.01
C ALA A 62 25.86 17.41 39.08
N ILE A 63 24.69 16.93 39.51
CA ILE A 63 23.81 16.08 38.69
C ILE A 63 23.29 16.85 37.46
N CYS A 64 22.90 18.12 37.63
CA CYS A 64 22.47 18.95 36.52
C CYS A 64 23.59 19.19 35.49
N GLU A 65 24.82 19.46 35.93
CA GLU A 65 25.96 19.61 35.02
C GLU A 65 26.30 18.31 34.28
N GLU A 66 26.19 17.16 34.95
CA GLU A 66 26.41 15.86 34.33
C GLU A 66 25.33 15.55 33.27
N HIS A 67 24.07 15.82 33.58
CA HIS A 67 22.96 15.73 32.63
C HIS A 67 23.16 16.65 31.43
N GLU A 68 23.61 17.89 31.66
CA GLU A 68 23.88 18.83 30.58
C GLU A 68 25.01 18.32 29.66
N ARG A 69 26.09 17.78 30.21
CA ARG A 69 27.16 17.15 29.42
C ARG A 69 26.64 15.95 28.62
N ALA A 70 25.79 15.10 29.21
CA ALA A 70 25.19 13.95 28.54
C ALA A 70 24.22 14.35 27.41
N ILE A 71 23.44 15.42 27.61
CA ILE A 71 22.54 15.95 26.58
C ILE A 71 23.36 16.52 25.41
N ARG A 72 24.42 17.27 25.69
CA ARG A 72 25.29 17.81 24.64
C ARG A 72 26.01 16.71 23.86
N SER A 73 26.49 15.67 24.53
CA SER A 73 27.18 14.56 23.86
C SER A 73 26.22 13.73 23.00
N THR A 74 25.02 13.43 23.48
CA THR A 74 24.01 12.68 22.72
C THR A 74 23.53 13.48 21.50
N LEU A 75 23.32 14.80 21.64
CA LEU A 75 22.97 15.66 20.51
C LEU A 75 24.07 15.66 19.43
N SER A 76 25.34 15.75 19.84
CA SER A 76 26.48 15.69 18.92
C SER A 76 26.55 14.36 18.17
N THR A 77 26.39 13.24 18.88
CA THR A 77 26.40 11.90 18.27
C THR A 77 25.25 11.70 17.30
N VAL A 78 24.03 12.13 17.67
CA VAL A 78 22.86 12.05 16.79
C VAL A 78 23.05 12.94 15.56
N SER A 79 23.54 14.17 15.73
CA SER A 79 23.81 15.07 14.62
C SER A 79 24.85 14.50 13.66
N HIS A 80 25.95 13.94 14.18
CA HIS A 80 26.98 13.30 13.38
C HIS A 80 26.43 12.07 12.63
N HIS A 81 25.65 11.22 13.30
CA HIS A 81 25.04 10.05 12.68
C HIS A 81 24.05 10.43 11.59
N LEU A 82 23.24 11.47 11.81
CA LEU A 82 22.32 11.98 10.79
C LEU A 82 23.09 12.52 9.58
N LEU A 83 24.08 13.40 9.78
CA LEU A 83 24.83 13.99 8.67
C LEU A 83 25.60 12.95 7.84
N THR A 84 26.17 11.94 8.49
CA THR A 84 26.99 10.92 7.79
C THR A 84 26.16 9.86 7.06
N ASN A 85 25.01 9.45 7.60
CA ASN A 85 24.22 8.37 7.00
C ASN A 85 23.16 8.85 6.01
N LEU A 86 22.71 10.11 6.14
CA LEU A 86 21.60 10.63 5.36
C LEU A 86 21.93 10.75 3.88
N GLU A 87 23.18 11.11 3.52
CA GLU A 87 23.65 11.12 2.13
C GLU A 87 23.54 9.74 1.47
N GLY A 88 24.06 8.70 2.12
CA GLY A 88 23.97 7.32 1.60
C GLY A 88 22.54 6.76 1.57
N VAL A 89 21.62 7.28 2.40
CA VAL A 89 20.19 6.93 2.33
C VAL A 89 19.53 7.61 1.13
N PHE A 90 19.84 8.88 0.86
CA PHE A 90 19.32 9.60 -0.30
C PHE A 90 19.84 9.04 -1.61
N GLU A 91 21.11 8.64 -1.67
CA GLU A 91 21.69 7.99 -2.86
C GLU A 91 20.99 6.66 -3.16
N LYS A 92 20.77 5.81 -2.14
CA LYS A 92 20.01 4.56 -2.30
C LYS A 92 18.57 4.80 -2.73
N LEU A 93 17.94 5.85 -2.21
CA LEU A 93 16.59 6.20 -2.59
C LEU A 93 16.52 6.63 -4.06
N ALA A 94 17.48 7.43 -4.52
CA ALA A 94 17.59 7.85 -5.91
C ALA A 94 17.79 6.65 -6.85
N MET A 95 18.67 5.70 -6.49
CA MET A 95 18.85 4.48 -7.30
C MET A 95 17.57 3.64 -7.42
N ILE A 96 16.79 3.53 -6.33
CA ILE A 96 15.51 2.81 -6.36
C ILE A 96 14.49 3.52 -7.26
N ASP A 97 14.51 4.85 -7.28
CA ASP A 97 13.64 5.67 -8.13
C ASP A 97 13.99 5.47 -9.61
N ASP A 98 15.29 5.55 -9.95
CA ASP A 98 15.80 5.30 -11.31
C ASP A 98 15.44 3.88 -11.80
N ASP A 99 15.60 2.87 -10.94
CA ASP A 99 15.22 1.49 -11.25
C ASP A 99 13.70 1.36 -11.49
N ALA A 100 12.88 2.05 -10.70
CA ALA A 100 11.44 2.06 -10.86
C ALA A 100 11.01 2.72 -12.17
N GLU A 101 11.66 3.82 -12.58
CA GLU A 101 11.45 4.45 -13.88
C GLU A 101 11.83 3.51 -15.03
N LEU A 102 12.95 2.80 -14.91
CA LEU A 102 13.41 1.84 -15.91
C LEU A 102 12.43 0.67 -16.06
N ILE A 103 11.95 0.10 -14.96
CA ILE A 103 10.94 -0.97 -15.00
C ILE A 103 9.65 -0.46 -15.64
N THR A 104 9.18 0.72 -15.25
CA THR A 104 7.95 1.32 -15.77
C THR A 104 8.04 1.56 -17.27
N SER A 105 9.14 2.13 -17.75
CA SER A 105 9.38 2.37 -19.17
C SER A 105 9.47 1.06 -19.96
N SER A 106 10.14 0.04 -19.43
CA SER A 106 10.23 -1.29 -20.06
C SER A 106 8.87 -1.97 -20.20
N LEU A 107 8.01 -1.84 -19.18
CA LEU A 107 6.66 -2.38 -19.17
C LEU A 107 5.80 -1.64 -20.19
N GLN A 108 5.88 -0.31 -20.22
CA GLN A 108 5.16 0.51 -21.19
C GLN A 108 5.59 0.18 -22.63
N GLN A 109 6.88 0.00 -22.88
CA GLN A 109 7.41 -0.42 -24.17
C GLN A 109 6.90 -1.81 -24.57
N SER A 110 6.90 -2.77 -23.64
CA SER A 110 6.40 -4.12 -23.88
C SER A 110 4.90 -4.12 -24.21
N LEU A 111 4.09 -3.38 -23.45
CA LEU A 111 2.66 -3.22 -23.71
C LEU A 111 2.41 -2.56 -25.07
N GLN A 112 3.15 -1.51 -25.39
CA GLN A 112 3.01 -0.79 -26.64
C GLN A 112 3.43 -1.64 -27.85
N ALA A 113 4.40 -2.55 -27.70
CA ALA A 113 4.80 -3.47 -28.76
C ALA A 113 3.77 -4.59 -28.98
N HIS A 114 3.22 -5.18 -27.92
CA HIS A 114 2.42 -6.40 -28.02
C HIS A 114 0.92 -6.15 -28.21
N ILE A 115 0.36 -5.11 -27.58
CA ILE A 115 -1.10 -4.85 -27.63
C ILE A 115 -1.58 -4.58 -29.06
N PRO A 116 -0.96 -3.68 -29.86
CA PRO A 116 -1.45 -3.38 -31.20
C PRO A 116 -1.36 -4.58 -32.15
N ALA A 117 -0.28 -5.36 -32.05
CA ALA A 117 -0.11 -6.58 -32.84
C ALA A 117 -1.16 -7.64 -32.50
N PHE A 118 -1.44 -7.84 -31.21
CA PHE A 118 -2.49 -8.76 -30.77
C PHE A 118 -3.89 -8.30 -31.21
N GLN A 119 -4.19 -7.00 -31.08
CA GLN A 119 -5.45 -6.43 -31.56
C GLN A 119 -5.60 -6.57 -33.08
N ALA A 120 -4.54 -6.34 -33.85
CA ALA A 120 -4.56 -6.53 -35.30
C ALA A 120 -4.87 -7.99 -35.68
N HIS A 121 -4.23 -8.94 -35.01
CA HIS A 121 -4.47 -10.37 -35.22
C HIS A 121 -5.91 -10.79 -34.87
N LEU A 122 -6.48 -10.26 -33.77
CA LEU A 122 -7.88 -10.48 -33.42
C LEU A 122 -8.83 -9.87 -34.44
N ARG A 123 -8.58 -8.63 -34.90
CA ARG A 123 -9.39 -7.98 -35.94
C ARG A 123 -9.39 -8.79 -37.24
N GLU A 124 -8.24 -9.32 -37.63
CA GLU A 124 -8.12 -10.19 -38.82
C GLU A 124 -8.90 -11.50 -38.65
N LYS A 125 -8.82 -12.16 -37.49
CA LYS A 125 -9.63 -13.36 -37.21
C LYS A 125 -11.13 -13.07 -37.25
N ILE A 126 -11.57 -11.98 -36.64
CA ILE A 126 -12.97 -11.56 -36.66
C ILE A 126 -13.40 -11.29 -38.11
N LYS A 127 -12.61 -10.54 -38.87
CA LYS A 127 -12.89 -10.24 -40.29
C LYS A 127 -13.07 -11.51 -41.13
N ARG A 128 -12.20 -12.50 -40.97
CA ARG A 128 -12.33 -13.81 -41.65
C ARG A 128 -13.62 -14.53 -41.26
N ARG A 129 -13.94 -14.59 -39.97
CA ARG A 129 -15.15 -15.24 -39.47
C ARG A 129 -16.42 -14.52 -39.93
N THR A 130 -16.40 -13.19 -39.99
CA THR A 130 -17.51 -12.41 -40.54
C THR A 130 -17.67 -12.67 -42.04
N ALA A 131 -16.57 -12.77 -42.80
CA ALA A 131 -16.62 -13.15 -44.21
C ALA A 131 -17.17 -14.57 -44.39
N ASP A 132 -16.73 -15.53 -43.58
CA ASP A 132 -17.24 -16.90 -43.59
C ASP A 132 -18.75 -16.94 -43.30
N VAL A 133 -19.20 -16.19 -42.29
CA VAL A 133 -20.63 -16.07 -41.95
C VAL A 133 -21.42 -15.41 -43.09
N GLN A 134 -20.85 -14.43 -43.77
CA GLN A 134 -21.48 -13.79 -44.92
C GLN A 134 -21.61 -14.76 -46.10
N VAL A 135 -20.56 -15.54 -46.38
CA VAL A 135 -20.60 -16.61 -47.40
C VAL A 135 -21.62 -17.70 -47.02
N MET A 136 -21.68 -18.08 -45.74
CA MET A 136 -22.71 -19.00 -45.26
C MET A 136 -24.10 -18.41 -45.41
N ARG A 137 -24.30 -17.12 -45.11
CA ARG A 137 -25.57 -16.43 -45.33
C ARG A 137 -25.95 -16.49 -46.81
N GLU A 138 -25.08 -16.09 -47.73
CA GLU A 138 -25.31 -16.13 -49.18
C GLU A 138 -25.66 -17.54 -49.68
N ARG A 139 -25.05 -18.58 -49.10
CA ARG A 139 -25.33 -19.99 -49.44
C ARG A 139 -26.58 -20.56 -48.76
N MET A 140 -26.91 -20.11 -47.55
CA MET A 140 -28.03 -20.59 -46.74
C MET A 140 -29.31 -19.77 -46.91
N THR A 141 -29.29 -18.66 -47.68
CA THR A 141 -30.49 -17.92 -48.06
C THR A 141 -30.94 -18.14 -49.51
N PRO A 142 -31.34 -19.36 -49.94
CA PRO A 142 -32.12 -19.50 -51.18
C PRO A 142 -33.57 -19.00 -51.05
N TRP A 143 -34.10 -18.88 -49.83
CA TRP A 143 -35.54 -18.72 -49.60
C TRP A 143 -36.00 -17.30 -49.25
N ARG A 144 -35.07 -16.33 -49.12
CA ARG A 144 -35.45 -14.95 -48.76
C ARG A 144 -36.13 -14.20 -49.91
N ASP A 145 -35.75 -14.50 -51.16
CA ASP A 145 -36.44 -13.97 -52.36
C ASP A 145 -37.78 -14.66 -52.66
N ILE A 146 -38.08 -15.79 -51.99
CA ILE A 146 -39.35 -16.51 -52.17
C ILE A 146 -40.43 -16.00 -51.19
N VAL A 147 -40.05 -15.28 -50.13
CA VAL A 147 -40.97 -14.86 -49.05
C VAL A 147 -41.42 -13.40 -49.16
N ASP A 148 -40.74 -12.55 -49.93
CA ASP A 148 -41.06 -11.11 -49.99
C ASP A 148 -42.02 -10.68 -51.14
N GLU A 149 -42.63 -11.61 -51.88
CA GLU A 149 -43.58 -11.26 -52.96
C GLU A 149 -45.05 -11.64 -52.71
N ARG A 150 -45.43 -12.03 -51.48
CA ARG A 150 -46.84 -12.39 -51.23
C ARG A 150 -47.32 -12.24 -49.78
N THR A 151 -47.29 -11.03 -49.24
CA THR A 151 -48.24 -10.62 -48.19
C THR A 151 -48.40 -9.11 -48.20
N ASP A 152 -49.17 -8.63 -49.17
CA ASP A 152 -50.12 -7.56 -48.85
C ASP A 152 -51.21 -8.16 -47.93
N ASP A 153 -51.68 -7.32 -47.01
CA ASP A 153 -52.85 -7.44 -46.15
C ASP A 153 -52.77 -8.32 -44.88
N GLY A 154 -52.78 -7.65 -43.72
CA GLY A 154 -53.43 -8.19 -42.51
C GLY A 154 -52.65 -8.12 -41.20
N SER A 155 -52.88 -7.04 -40.45
CA SER A 155 -53.09 -7.00 -38.99
C SER A 155 -52.52 -8.11 -38.07
N GLY A 156 -51.71 -7.68 -37.10
CA GLY A 156 -51.85 -8.11 -35.70
C GLY A 156 -50.80 -9.09 -35.13
N ALA A 157 -50.04 -8.63 -34.14
CA ALA A 157 -50.08 -9.12 -32.75
C ALA A 157 -48.72 -9.00 -32.02
N GLN A 158 -48.81 -8.41 -30.83
CA GLN A 158 -47.79 -8.27 -29.79
C GLN A 158 -47.32 -9.62 -29.23
N GLY A 159 -46.15 -9.64 -28.57
CA GLY A 159 -45.81 -10.76 -27.67
C GLY A 159 -44.43 -10.71 -27.01
N ALA A 160 -44.34 -9.94 -25.92
CA ALA A 160 -43.49 -10.10 -24.73
C ALA A 160 -42.27 -11.05 -24.73
N MET A 161 -41.11 -10.53 -24.31
CA MET A 161 -40.31 -11.22 -23.28
C MET A 161 -39.39 -10.25 -22.51
N GLN A 162 -39.87 -9.86 -21.33
CA GLN A 162 -39.09 -9.29 -20.24
C GLN A 162 -38.55 -10.47 -19.41
N GLY A 163 -37.23 -10.55 -19.22
CA GLY A 163 -36.58 -11.66 -18.54
C GLY A 163 -35.35 -11.22 -17.76
N SER A 164 -35.59 -10.86 -16.51
CA SER A 164 -34.63 -10.55 -15.43
C SER A 164 -33.45 -11.53 -15.36
N VAL A 165 -32.22 -11.03 -15.40
CA VAL A 165 -31.00 -11.79 -15.11
C VAL A 165 -30.51 -11.42 -13.71
N THR A 166 -31.11 -12.02 -12.68
CA THR A 166 -30.51 -12.10 -11.35
C THR A 166 -29.81 -13.45 -11.22
N SER A 167 -28.51 -13.42 -11.47
CA SER A 167 -27.58 -14.55 -11.32
C SER A 167 -27.37 -14.87 -9.85
N HIS A 168 -28.08 -15.87 -9.34
CA HIS A 168 -27.68 -16.61 -8.14
C HIS A 168 -27.29 -18.04 -8.53
N GLY A 169 -26.05 -18.39 -8.18
CA GLY A 169 -25.40 -19.64 -8.52
C GLY A 169 -26.24 -20.88 -8.19
N LYS A 170 -26.57 -21.64 -9.24
CA LYS A 170 -27.05 -23.01 -9.11
C LYS A 170 -25.88 -23.94 -9.37
N LYS A 171 -25.39 -24.61 -8.32
CA LYS A 171 -24.48 -25.76 -8.44
C LYS A 171 -25.17 -26.83 -9.28
N LEU A 172 -24.57 -27.15 -10.43
CA LEU A 172 -25.06 -28.19 -11.33
C LEU A 172 -24.82 -29.56 -10.70
N LYS A 173 -25.87 -30.39 -10.69
CA LYS A 173 -25.90 -31.73 -10.11
C LYS A 173 -25.03 -32.69 -10.95
N ARG A 174 -24.06 -33.33 -10.30
CA ARG A 174 -23.13 -34.34 -10.86
C ARG A 174 -23.93 -35.49 -11.51
N ILE A 175 -23.73 -35.71 -12.82
CA ILE A 175 -24.20 -36.93 -13.50
C ILE A 175 -23.09 -37.96 -13.32
N GLU A 176 -23.37 -38.98 -12.51
CA GLU A 176 -22.47 -40.10 -12.26
C GLU A 176 -22.65 -41.13 -13.38
N GLY A 177 -21.75 -41.11 -14.36
CA GLY A 177 -21.73 -42.10 -15.43
C GLY A 177 -21.09 -41.59 -16.72
N GLY A 178 -19.76 -41.67 -16.79
CA GLY A 178 -19.01 -41.34 -18.01
C GLY A 178 -17.51 -41.36 -17.76
N GLY A 179 -16.90 -42.54 -17.90
CA GLY A 179 -15.47 -42.71 -17.72
C GLY A 179 -14.65 -41.82 -18.66
N GLY A 180 -13.80 -40.97 -18.07
CA GLY A 180 -12.77 -40.21 -18.78
C GLY A 180 -12.88 -38.68 -18.67
N GLU A 181 -14.08 -38.11 -18.50
CA GLU A 181 -14.28 -36.65 -18.41
C GLU A 181 -14.35 -36.10 -16.98
N THR A 182 -14.33 -36.97 -15.97
CA THR A 182 -14.35 -36.59 -14.55
C THR A 182 -13.10 -35.83 -14.10
N ASP A 183 -11.97 -35.98 -14.81
CA ASP A 183 -10.71 -35.29 -14.49
C ASP A 183 -10.73 -33.82 -14.92
N ALA A 184 -11.40 -33.50 -16.05
CA ALA A 184 -11.48 -32.13 -16.55
C ALA A 184 -12.35 -31.25 -15.64
N LEU A 185 -13.49 -31.78 -15.17
CA LEU A 185 -14.38 -31.04 -14.27
C LEU A 185 -13.73 -30.83 -12.90
N THR A 186 -13.05 -31.85 -12.36
CA THR A 186 -12.30 -31.74 -11.10
C THR A 186 -11.15 -30.72 -11.21
N ARG A 187 -10.49 -30.65 -12.37
CA ARG A 187 -9.46 -29.64 -12.63
C ARG A 187 -10.02 -28.22 -12.71
N VAL A 188 -11.21 -28.06 -13.29
CA VAL A 188 -11.92 -26.77 -13.33
C VAL A 188 -12.40 -26.37 -11.93
N GLU A 189 -12.90 -27.31 -11.13
CA GLU A 189 -13.24 -27.06 -9.72
C GLU A 189 -12.00 -26.64 -8.92
N LEU A 190 -10.87 -27.30 -9.12
CA LEU A 190 -9.61 -26.96 -8.44
C LEU A 190 -9.05 -25.59 -8.87
N TRP A 191 -9.20 -25.22 -10.15
CA TRP A 191 -8.87 -23.88 -10.62
C TRP A 191 -9.80 -22.81 -10.06
N ALA A 192 -11.10 -23.12 -9.91
CA ALA A 192 -12.05 -22.21 -9.31
C ALA A 192 -11.71 -21.97 -7.83
N ASP A 193 -11.40 -23.02 -7.08
CA ASP A 193 -10.99 -22.92 -5.68
C ASP A 193 -9.69 -22.12 -5.51
N GLU A 194 -8.71 -22.31 -6.39
CA GLU A 194 -7.46 -21.57 -6.36
C GLU A 194 -7.67 -20.08 -6.71
N VAL A 195 -8.51 -19.78 -7.69
CA VAL A 195 -8.90 -18.40 -8.03
C VAL A 195 -9.68 -17.75 -6.89
N GLU A 196 -10.59 -18.46 -6.23
CA GLU A 196 -11.31 -17.98 -5.04
C GLU A 196 -10.34 -17.69 -3.88
N MET A 197 -9.34 -18.56 -3.68
CA MET A 197 -8.30 -18.32 -2.67
C MET A 197 -7.46 -17.07 -2.99
N TYR A 198 -7.04 -16.89 -4.25
CA TYR A 198 -6.31 -15.68 -4.67
C TYR A 198 -7.16 -14.42 -4.47
N LEU A 199 -8.42 -14.43 -4.90
CA LEU A 199 -9.34 -13.32 -4.73
C LEU A 199 -9.57 -13.00 -3.25
N ASN A 200 -9.75 -14.01 -2.41
CA ASN A 200 -9.98 -13.80 -0.98
C ASN A 200 -8.72 -13.23 -0.27
N ASN A 201 -7.54 -13.69 -0.67
CA ASN A 201 -6.28 -13.14 -0.19
C ASN A 201 -6.08 -11.68 -0.63
N GLU A 202 -6.44 -11.37 -1.87
CA GLU A 202 -6.36 -10.00 -2.42
C GLU A 202 -7.37 -9.06 -1.76
N ILE A 203 -8.59 -9.55 -1.49
CA ILE A 203 -9.62 -8.83 -0.72
C ILE A 203 -9.12 -8.53 0.69
N MET A 204 -8.49 -9.50 1.38
CA MET A 204 -7.89 -9.25 2.70
C MET A 204 -6.78 -8.19 2.62
N ALA A 205 -5.87 -8.30 1.65
CA ALA A 205 -4.79 -7.34 1.48
C ALA A 205 -5.30 -5.92 1.20
N ILE A 206 -6.34 -5.78 0.37
CA ILE A 206 -6.98 -4.48 0.10
C ILE A 206 -7.69 -3.96 1.35
N ASN A 207 -8.38 -4.81 2.10
CA ASN A 207 -9.08 -4.43 3.32
C ASN A 207 -8.10 -3.93 4.40
N GLU A 208 -6.95 -4.58 4.57
CA GLU A 208 -5.88 -4.10 5.45
C GLU A 208 -5.35 -2.73 5.03
N ARG A 209 -5.11 -2.52 3.73
CA ARG A 209 -4.70 -1.22 3.19
C ARG A 209 -5.76 -0.14 3.44
N ILE A 210 -7.05 -0.48 3.36
CA ILE A 210 -8.16 0.44 3.66
C ILE A 210 -8.20 0.77 5.16
N LYS A 211 -8.05 -0.22 6.04
CA LYS A 211 -7.99 -0.01 7.50
C LYS A 211 -6.86 0.95 7.87
N ILE A 212 -5.65 0.72 7.36
CA ILE A 212 -4.49 1.59 7.62
C ILE A 212 -4.76 3.03 7.15
N LYS A 213 -5.33 3.21 5.95
CA LYS A 213 -5.70 4.53 5.43
C LYS A 213 -6.77 5.22 6.28
N LYS A 214 -7.76 4.48 6.78
CA LYS A 214 -8.82 5.01 7.64
C LYS A 214 -8.26 5.45 9.00
N THR A 215 -7.40 4.64 9.61
CA THR A 215 -6.74 4.97 10.87
C THR A 215 -5.85 6.21 10.73
N ARG A 216 -5.07 6.31 9.65
CA ARG A 216 -4.26 7.50 9.36
C ARG A 216 -5.11 8.77 9.22
N ARG A 217 -6.22 8.71 8.48
CA ARG A 217 -7.16 9.84 8.35
C ARG A 217 -7.78 10.25 9.69
N TYR A 218 -8.13 9.26 10.52
CA TYR A 218 -8.67 9.49 11.87
C TYR A 218 -7.67 10.23 12.76
N TYR A 219 -6.41 9.79 12.80
CA TYR A 219 -5.36 10.47 13.56
C TYR A 219 -5.12 11.90 13.05
N ILE A 220 -5.00 12.09 11.74
CA ILE A 220 -4.80 13.44 11.16
C ILE A 220 -5.97 14.36 11.55
N TYR A 221 -7.20 13.89 11.40
CA TYR A 221 -8.39 14.68 11.78
C TYR A 221 -8.37 15.09 13.26
N HIS A 222 -8.05 14.16 14.16
CA HIS A 222 -7.93 14.49 15.58
C HIS A 222 -6.79 15.46 15.86
N THR A 223 -5.62 15.31 15.25
CA THR A 223 -4.50 16.26 15.44
C THR A 223 -4.85 17.67 14.99
N VAL A 224 -5.58 17.82 13.87
CA VAL A 224 -6.05 19.13 13.38
C VAL A 224 -7.05 19.75 14.35
N ILE A 225 -8.01 18.98 14.85
CA ILE A 225 -8.97 19.48 15.85
C ILE A 225 -8.26 19.91 17.13
N TYR A 226 -7.34 19.10 17.64
CA TYR A 226 -6.57 19.45 18.84
C TYR A 226 -5.77 20.73 18.62
N ALA A 227 -5.13 20.90 17.46
CA ALA A 227 -4.41 22.12 17.13
C ALA A 227 -5.36 23.35 17.12
N LEU A 228 -6.56 23.23 16.55
CA LEU A 228 -7.55 24.30 16.56
C LEU A 228 -8.04 24.65 17.96
N ILE A 229 -8.23 23.65 18.84
CA ILE A 229 -8.62 23.89 20.24
C ILE A 229 -7.50 24.64 20.98
N VAL A 230 -6.25 24.19 20.85
CA VAL A 230 -5.10 24.87 21.49
C VAL A 230 -4.96 26.30 20.98
N LEU A 231 -5.09 26.51 19.67
CA LEU A 231 -5.04 27.84 19.07
C LEU A 231 -6.19 28.72 19.59
N GLY A 232 -7.38 28.14 19.76
CA GLY A 232 -8.53 28.80 20.38
C GLY A 232 -8.26 29.22 21.83
N ILE A 233 -7.65 28.35 22.65
CA ILE A 233 -7.28 28.66 24.04
C ILE A 233 -6.22 29.77 24.11
N VAL A 234 -5.21 29.72 23.23
CA VAL A 234 -4.17 30.76 23.16
C VAL A 234 -4.79 32.09 22.72
N ALA A 235 -5.67 32.07 21.71
CA ALA A 235 -6.35 33.26 21.23
C ALA A 235 -7.28 33.88 22.28
N THR A 236 -8.03 33.07 23.04
CA THR A 236 -8.88 33.57 24.14
C THR A 236 -8.04 34.10 25.30
N GLY A 237 -6.95 33.42 25.67
CA GLY A 237 -6.00 33.92 26.66
C GLY A 237 -5.40 35.26 26.26
N PHE A 238 -5.00 35.41 24.99
CA PHE A 238 -4.48 36.66 24.46
C PHE A 238 -5.54 37.77 24.44
N ALA A 239 -6.76 37.45 24.03
CA ALA A 239 -7.89 38.38 23.99
C ALA A 239 -8.35 38.84 25.38
N LEU A 240 -8.13 38.05 26.43
CA LEU A 240 -8.41 38.44 27.82
C LEU A 240 -7.22 39.19 28.46
N TYR A 241 -5.99 38.83 28.10
CA TYR A 241 -4.78 39.44 28.64
C TYR A 241 -4.53 40.87 28.12
N TYR A 242 -4.74 41.12 26.83
CA TYR A 242 -4.51 42.45 26.24
C TYR A 242 -5.39 43.58 26.80
N PRO A 243 -6.73 43.43 26.89
CA PRO A 243 -7.57 44.49 27.46
C PRO A 243 -7.32 44.64 28.96
N SER A 244 -7.02 43.57 29.71
CA SER A 244 -6.71 43.67 31.13
C SER A 244 -5.39 44.42 31.37
N ALA A 245 -4.36 44.19 30.55
CA ALA A 245 -3.10 44.95 30.62
C ALA A 245 -3.31 46.46 30.33
N ALA A 246 -4.18 46.81 29.36
CA ALA A 246 -4.50 48.20 29.02
C ALA A 246 -5.34 48.90 30.10
N ILE A 247 -6.21 48.17 30.81
CA ILE A 247 -6.99 48.72 31.93
C ILE A 247 -6.07 48.97 33.13
N TRP A 248 -5.17 48.03 33.45
CA TRP A 248 -4.22 48.17 34.55
C TRP A 248 -3.21 49.30 34.34
N SER A 249 -2.78 49.57 33.10
CA SER A 249 -1.89 50.69 32.82
C SER A 249 -2.57 52.04 33.07
N ARG A 250 -3.83 52.21 32.65
CA ARG A 250 -4.62 53.42 32.92
C ARG A 250 -4.89 53.65 34.41
N ILE A 251 -5.21 52.60 35.16
CA ILE A 251 -5.42 52.71 36.62
C ILE A 251 -4.14 53.19 37.32
N ARG A 252 -2.98 52.66 36.91
CA ARG A 252 -1.67 53.03 37.47
C ARG A 252 -1.25 54.46 37.12
N GLU A 253 -1.70 54.98 36.00
CA GLU A 253 -1.51 56.37 35.58
C GLU A 253 -2.39 57.32 36.40
N TRP A 254 -3.65 56.92 36.64
CA TRP A 254 -4.58 57.68 37.47
C TRP A 254 -4.14 57.80 38.94
N GLN A 255 -3.58 56.72 39.52
CA GLN A 255 -3.01 56.73 40.87
C GLN A 255 -1.81 57.67 41.01
N ARG A 256 -0.94 57.76 39.98
CA ARG A 256 0.21 58.68 39.98
C ARG A 256 -0.19 60.14 39.96
N LEU A 257 -1.28 60.48 39.25
CA LEU A 257 -1.82 61.83 39.19
C LEU A 257 -2.43 62.28 40.54
N HIS A 258 -3.02 61.35 41.30
CA HIS A 258 -3.59 61.67 42.62
C HIS A 258 -2.58 61.65 43.78
N SER A 259 -1.43 61.01 43.62
CA SER A 259 -0.38 60.94 44.66
C SER A 259 0.63 62.10 44.62
N SER A 260 0.46 63.07 43.71
CA SER A 260 1.40 64.17 43.47
C SER A 260 0.84 65.57 43.76
N GLY A 261 -0.34 65.66 44.40
CA GLY A 261 -0.89 66.88 45.00
C GLY A 261 -0.86 66.80 46.52
#